data_AF-A0A7H0LEG8-F1
#
_entry.id   AF-A0A7H0LEG8-F1
#
_cell.length_a   1.000
_cell.length_b   1.000
_cell.length_c   1.000
_cell.angle_alpha   90.00
_cell.angle_beta   90.00
_cell.angle_gamma   90.00
#
_symmetry.space_group_name_H-M   'P 1'
#
loop_
_entity.id
_entity.type
_entity.pdbx_description
1 polymer ?
#
loop_
_entity_poly.entity_id
_entity_poly.type
_entity_poly.pdbx_seq_one_letter_code
_entity_poly.pdbx_strand_id
1 'polypeptide(L)'
;MAHQSFGANDDMATIGASVGLGGFNDEADVITVQHLLNACIPTFGLARLVEDGDCGPGTILAIQAYQSKVLGAALPDGRIDPGGRSWAALAAGQCLKPAKPPAPATRSAPLSGAAWWDANQAKYPNSSKLADLASPFREKVIAFTNALKAGGARISVGSTLRSPVRAKLMLYSWEVANGERAPNAVPVIPGCAINWDHGDLAKSKKTAREMVRKFGIVRKPSTGLSLHTMGRAIDMTVSWTGTIVVKDATGVERSLDTPRSGENNTALHAIGATYGVIKFAYLPADPPHWSDNGH
;
A
#
# COMPACT_ATOMS: atom_id res chain seq x y z
N MET A 1 46.32 2.37 -41.53
CA MET A 1 46.31 2.88 -40.15
C MET A 1 45.23 2.13 -39.41
N ALA A 2 45.64 1.38 -38.38
CA ALA A 2 44.75 0.61 -37.53
C ALA A 2 43.98 1.56 -36.60
N HIS A 3 42.66 1.40 -36.51
CA HIS A 3 41.92 1.88 -35.35
C HIS A 3 41.53 0.66 -34.51
N GLN A 4 42.14 0.63 -33.34
CA GLN A 4 42.03 -0.40 -32.32
C GLN A 4 40.59 -0.50 -31.81
N SER A 5 40.12 -1.75 -31.74
CA SER A 5 39.05 -2.19 -30.87
C SER A 5 39.46 -1.92 -29.41
N PHE A 6 38.68 -1.10 -28.71
CA PHE A 6 38.65 -1.12 -27.25
C PHE A 6 37.38 -1.86 -26.84
N GLY A 7 37.57 -3.11 -26.42
CA GLY A 7 36.55 -3.84 -25.67
C GLY A 7 36.30 -3.11 -24.35
N ALA A 8 35.07 -2.63 -24.18
CA ALA A 8 34.53 -2.38 -22.86
C ALA A 8 33.82 -3.67 -22.44
N ASN A 9 34.37 -4.34 -21.44
CA ASN A 9 33.70 -5.42 -20.73
C ASN A 9 32.40 -4.86 -20.16
N ASP A 10 31.29 -5.35 -20.69
CA ASP A 10 29.91 -5.06 -20.25
C ASP A 10 29.59 -5.96 -19.03
N ASP A 11 30.43 -5.89 -17.98
CA ASP A 11 30.08 -6.39 -16.65
C ASP A 11 29.08 -5.41 -16.04
N MET A 12 27.83 -5.45 -16.51
CA MET A 12 26.72 -4.89 -15.75
C MET A 12 26.65 -5.68 -14.44
N ALA A 13 27.10 -5.03 -13.35
CA ALA A 13 27.05 -5.54 -11.99
C ALA A 13 25.69 -6.19 -11.71
N THR A 14 25.66 -7.52 -11.74
CA THR A 14 24.51 -8.30 -11.27
C THR A 14 24.47 -8.25 -9.77
N ILE A 15 23.28 -8.30 -9.18
CA ILE A 15 23.15 -8.65 -7.76
C ILE A 15 23.66 -10.09 -7.55
N GLY A 16 24.30 -10.34 -6.41
CA GLY A 16 24.88 -11.62 -6.03
C GLY A 16 23.87 -12.59 -5.43
N ALA A 17 22.85 -12.07 -4.75
CA ALA A 17 21.80 -12.82 -4.09
C ALA A 17 20.42 -12.14 -4.28
N SER A 18 19.36 -12.82 -3.84
CA SER A 18 18.00 -12.31 -4.01
C SER A 18 17.67 -11.20 -3.02
N VAL A 19 16.97 -10.17 -3.51
CA VAL A 19 16.56 -9.00 -2.74
C VAL A 19 15.04 -8.90 -2.72
N GLY A 20 14.45 -8.61 -1.57
CA GLY A 20 13.01 -8.46 -1.38
C GLY A 20 12.42 -9.49 -0.42
N LEU A 21 11.12 -9.73 -0.56
CA LEU A 21 10.36 -10.59 0.35
C LEU A 21 10.88 -12.02 0.32
N GLY A 22 11.35 -12.52 1.48
CA GLY A 22 11.95 -13.85 1.61
C GLY A 22 13.23 -14.04 0.79
N GLY A 23 13.87 -12.93 0.35
CA GLY A 23 15.18 -12.94 -0.27
C GLY A 23 16.31 -13.06 0.75
N PHE A 24 17.54 -13.22 0.24
CA PHE A 24 18.74 -13.22 1.07
C PHE A 24 19.02 -11.83 1.66
N ASN A 25 18.71 -10.76 0.90
CA ASN A 25 18.85 -9.36 1.31
C ASN A 25 20.27 -9.01 1.77
N ASP A 26 21.26 -9.36 0.96
CA ASP A 26 22.62 -8.87 1.16
C ASP A 26 22.64 -7.35 1.04
N GLU A 27 23.30 -6.67 1.98
CA GLU A 27 23.30 -5.22 2.09
C GLU A 27 23.69 -4.54 0.76
N ALA A 28 24.71 -5.04 0.06
CA ALA A 28 25.18 -4.46 -1.18
C ALA A 28 24.17 -4.63 -2.34
N ASP A 29 23.51 -5.80 -2.40
CA ASP A 29 22.46 -6.05 -3.39
C ASP A 29 21.22 -5.21 -3.12
N VAL A 30 20.87 -5.03 -1.84
CA VAL A 30 19.73 -4.19 -1.44
C VAL A 30 19.97 -2.73 -1.81
N ILE A 31 21.15 -2.17 -1.51
CA ILE A 31 21.53 -0.81 -1.92
C ILE A 31 21.39 -0.66 -3.43
N THR A 32 21.91 -1.65 -4.19
CA THR A 32 21.83 -1.66 -5.65
C THR A 32 20.38 -1.62 -6.15
N VAL A 33 19.51 -2.46 -5.57
CA VAL A 33 18.09 -2.49 -5.94
C VAL A 33 17.36 -1.20 -5.52
N GLN A 34 17.61 -0.67 -4.32
CA GLN A 34 17.03 0.59 -3.85
C GLN A 34 17.41 1.75 -4.78
N HIS A 35 18.69 1.83 -5.17
CA HIS A 35 19.23 2.82 -6.09
C HIS A 35 18.50 2.78 -7.45
N LEU A 36 18.37 1.59 -8.04
CA LEU A 36 17.70 1.43 -9.33
C LEU A 36 16.19 1.69 -9.24
N LEU A 37 15.52 1.23 -8.18
CA LEU A 37 14.10 1.49 -7.96
C LEU A 37 13.80 2.97 -7.78
N ASN A 38 14.70 3.73 -7.16
CA ASN A 38 14.56 5.18 -7.00
C ASN A 38 14.40 5.93 -8.33
N ALA A 39 14.90 5.38 -9.45
CA ALA A 39 14.66 5.94 -10.78
C ALA A 39 13.20 5.76 -11.26
N CYS A 40 12.55 4.66 -10.86
CA CYS A 40 11.17 4.37 -11.26
C CYS A 40 10.12 4.89 -10.27
N ILE A 41 10.48 5.05 -9.00
CA ILE A 41 9.59 5.45 -7.88
C ILE A 41 8.69 6.66 -8.15
N PRO A 42 9.14 7.74 -8.83
CA PRO A 42 8.27 8.88 -9.13
C PRO A 42 6.99 8.50 -9.88
N THR A 43 7.00 7.41 -10.66
CA THR A 43 5.83 6.92 -11.39
C THR A 43 4.93 6.00 -10.55
N PHE A 44 5.41 5.56 -9.38
CA PHE A 44 4.69 4.65 -8.50
C PHE A 44 3.88 5.38 -7.43
N GLY A 45 4.17 6.65 -7.15
CA GLY A 45 3.60 7.41 -6.03
C GLY A 45 4.23 7.07 -4.68
N LEU A 46 5.35 6.33 -4.67
CA LEU A 46 6.06 5.97 -3.45
C LEU A 46 7.00 7.12 -3.02
N ALA A 47 7.32 7.15 -1.73
CA ALA A 47 8.44 7.96 -1.26
C ALA A 47 9.75 7.39 -1.82
N ARG A 48 10.74 8.27 -2.04
CA ARG A 48 12.10 7.83 -2.40
C ARG A 48 12.64 6.93 -1.28
N LEU A 49 13.25 5.81 -1.66
CA LEU A 49 13.93 4.91 -0.72
C LEU A 49 15.23 5.56 -0.24
N VAL A 50 15.55 5.33 1.02
CA VAL A 50 16.91 5.51 1.53
C VAL A 50 17.74 4.35 0.99
N GLU A 51 18.93 4.63 0.46
CA GLU A 51 19.84 3.63 -0.11
C GLU A 51 20.76 3.11 1.02
N ASP A 52 20.16 2.45 2.00
CA ASP A 52 20.77 2.04 3.27
C ASP A 52 21.06 0.54 3.38
N GLY A 53 20.67 -0.24 2.38
CA GLY A 53 20.86 -1.69 2.40
C GLY A 53 19.87 -2.44 3.29
N ASP A 54 18.93 -1.73 3.93
CA ASP A 54 17.83 -2.36 4.64
C ASP A 54 16.71 -2.74 3.67
N CYS A 55 16.49 -4.05 3.51
CA CYS A 55 15.37 -4.56 2.72
C CYS A 55 14.06 -4.52 3.52
N GLY A 56 13.81 -3.39 4.16
CA GLY A 56 12.60 -3.13 4.89
C GLY A 56 11.38 -3.04 3.98
N PRO A 57 10.19 -2.87 4.57
CA PRO A 57 8.94 -2.98 3.81
C PRO A 57 8.75 -1.90 2.75
N GLY A 58 9.43 -0.74 2.86
CA GLY A 58 9.49 0.26 1.80
C GLY A 58 10.14 -0.30 0.52
N THR A 59 11.29 -0.97 0.66
CA THR A 59 12.01 -1.62 -0.43
C THR A 59 11.15 -2.72 -1.06
N ILE A 60 10.55 -3.60 -0.24
CA ILE A 60 9.66 -4.68 -0.71
C ILE A 60 8.45 -4.11 -1.48
N LEU A 61 7.82 -3.06 -0.95
CA LEU A 61 6.69 -2.41 -1.61
C LEU A 61 7.08 -1.79 -2.95
N ALA A 62 8.28 -1.21 -3.06
CA ALA A 62 8.80 -0.67 -4.31
C ALA A 62 9.08 -1.77 -5.34
N ILE A 63 9.60 -2.92 -4.91
CA ILE A 63 9.77 -4.10 -5.79
C ILE A 63 8.40 -4.57 -6.30
N GLN A 64 7.41 -4.70 -5.42
CA GLN A 64 6.07 -5.12 -5.82
C GLN A 64 5.41 -4.12 -6.78
N ALA A 65 5.62 -2.82 -6.54
CA ALA A 65 5.17 -1.76 -7.44
C ALA A 65 5.82 -1.88 -8.81
N TYR A 66 7.12 -2.11 -8.86
CA TYR A 66 7.87 -2.29 -10.09
C TYR A 66 7.34 -3.48 -10.89
N GLN A 67 7.22 -4.64 -10.26
CA GLN A 67 6.73 -5.86 -10.89
C GLN A 67 5.31 -5.71 -11.43
N SER A 68 4.41 -5.10 -10.66
CA SER A 68 3.03 -4.90 -11.09
C SER A 68 2.92 -3.83 -12.19
N LYS A 69 3.51 -2.65 -11.98
CA LYS A 69 3.28 -1.47 -12.84
C LYS A 69 4.16 -1.44 -14.08
N VAL A 70 5.38 -1.99 -14.01
CA VAL A 70 6.33 -2.01 -15.14
C VAL A 70 6.24 -3.34 -15.89
N LEU A 71 6.20 -4.47 -15.16
CA LEU A 71 6.26 -5.80 -15.77
C LEU A 71 4.89 -6.44 -15.99
N GLY A 72 3.82 -5.82 -15.49
CA GLY A 72 2.45 -6.32 -15.62
C GLY A 72 2.15 -7.56 -14.79
N ALA A 73 2.89 -7.79 -13.70
CA ALA A 73 2.65 -8.94 -12.83
C ALA A 73 1.28 -8.80 -12.13
N ALA A 74 0.42 -9.81 -12.34
CA ALA A 74 -0.89 -9.88 -11.68
C ALA A 74 -0.78 -10.15 -10.17
N LEU A 75 0.25 -10.89 -9.76
CA LEU A 75 0.58 -11.20 -8.37
C LEU A 75 2.07 -10.88 -8.16
N PRO A 76 2.42 -9.63 -7.82
CA PRO A 76 3.81 -9.26 -7.57
C PRO A 76 4.31 -9.93 -6.28
N ASP A 77 5.34 -10.77 -6.41
CA ASP A 77 5.91 -11.53 -5.30
C ASP A 77 6.78 -10.68 -4.36
N GLY A 78 7.25 -9.52 -4.83
CA GLY A 78 8.08 -8.62 -4.05
C GLY A 78 9.53 -9.07 -3.91
N ARG A 79 10.02 -9.93 -4.80
CA ARG A 79 11.39 -10.43 -4.80
C ARG A 79 12.07 -10.25 -6.17
N ILE A 80 13.35 -9.86 -6.14
CA ILE A 80 14.23 -9.77 -7.30
C ILE A 80 15.31 -10.83 -7.13
N ASP A 81 15.31 -11.83 -8.01
CA ASP A 81 16.35 -12.86 -8.04
C ASP A 81 17.45 -12.50 -9.06
N PRO A 82 18.73 -12.85 -8.79
CA PRO A 82 19.81 -12.72 -9.75
C PRO A 82 19.47 -13.40 -11.08
N GLY A 83 19.69 -12.70 -12.20
CA GLY A 83 19.33 -13.18 -13.53
C GLY A 83 17.82 -13.33 -13.81
N GLY A 84 16.95 -13.01 -12.85
CA GLY A 84 15.52 -13.09 -12.99
C GLY A 84 14.93 -11.97 -13.86
N ARG A 85 13.67 -12.13 -14.26
CA ARG A 85 12.95 -11.16 -15.11
C ARG A 85 12.91 -9.76 -14.51
N SER A 86 12.67 -9.67 -13.20
CA SER A 86 12.63 -8.39 -12.47
C SER A 86 13.99 -7.70 -12.48
N TRP A 87 15.07 -8.47 -12.27
CA TRP A 87 16.43 -7.95 -12.31
C TRP A 87 16.79 -7.46 -13.71
N ALA A 88 16.58 -8.30 -14.73
CA ALA A 88 16.93 -7.97 -16.12
C ALA A 88 16.27 -6.66 -16.59
N ALA A 89 14.99 -6.47 -16.27
CA ALA A 89 14.26 -5.26 -16.61
C ALA A 89 14.76 -4.03 -15.82
N LEU A 90 14.99 -4.20 -14.51
CA LEU A 90 15.41 -3.10 -13.63
C LEU A 90 16.83 -2.63 -13.96
N ALA A 91 17.77 -3.57 -14.18
CA ALA A 91 19.14 -3.29 -14.60
C ALA A 91 19.21 -2.64 -15.98
N ALA A 92 18.30 -3.00 -16.90
CA ALA A 92 18.15 -2.34 -18.20
C ALA A 92 17.53 -0.93 -18.11
N GLY A 93 17.24 -0.41 -16.90
CA GLY A 93 16.63 0.89 -16.68
C GLY A 93 15.18 0.97 -17.19
N GLN A 94 14.50 -0.18 -17.32
CA GLN A 94 13.11 -0.19 -17.76
C GLN A 94 12.24 0.38 -16.64
N CYS A 95 11.88 1.65 -16.74
CA CYS A 95 10.87 2.30 -15.91
C CYS A 95 9.68 2.74 -16.78
N LEU A 96 8.53 2.97 -16.14
CA LEU A 96 7.50 3.77 -16.78
C LEU A 96 8.10 5.15 -17.08
N LYS A 97 7.96 5.62 -18.33
CA LYS A 97 8.25 7.02 -18.63
C LYS A 97 7.25 7.87 -17.83
N PRO A 98 7.67 8.99 -17.22
CA PRO A 98 6.72 9.95 -16.69
C PRO A 98 5.70 10.23 -17.80
N ALA A 99 4.43 9.93 -17.55
CA ALA A 99 3.40 10.36 -18.47
C ALA A 99 3.59 11.88 -18.62
N LYS A 100 3.67 12.38 -19.87
CA LYS A 100 3.51 13.81 -20.14
C LYS A 100 2.35 14.27 -19.25
N PRO A 101 2.52 15.27 -18.38
CA PRO A 101 1.47 15.65 -17.44
C PRO A 101 0.19 15.74 -18.26
N PRO A 102 -0.85 14.94 -17.93
CA PRO A 102 -2.08 15.02 -18.69
C PRO A 102 -2.47 16.49 -18.68
N ALA A 103 -2.89 16.99 -19.84
CA ALA A 103 -3.50 18.32 -19.91
C ALA A 103 -4.49 18.44 -18.72
N PRO A 104 -4.60 19.62 -18.08
CA PRO A 104 -5.50 19.82 -16.96
C PRO A 104 -6.84 19.14 -17.23
N ALA A 105 -7.36 18.40 -16.24
CA ALA A 105 -8.61 17.66 -16.38
C ALA A 105 -9.60 18.50 -17.18
N THR A 106 -10.03 17.97 -18.33
CA THR A 106 -10.86 18.72 -19.28
C THR A 106 -12.05 19.31 -18.54
N ARG A 107 -12.32 20.61 -18.74
CA ARG A 107 -13.46 21.36 -18.16
C ARG A 107 -14.85 20.71 -18.38
N SER A 108 -14.93 19.61 -19.13
CA SER A 108 -16.13 18.79 -19.38
C SER A 108 -16.38 17.68 -18.35
N ALA A 109 -15.40 17.30 -17.51
CA ALA A 109 -15.64 16.28 -16.48
C ALA A 109 -16.52 16.84 -15.33
N PRO A 110 -17.39 16.02 -14.73
CA PRO A 110 -18.24 16.47 -13.64
C PRO A 110 -17.41 16.85 -12.42
N LEU A 111 -17.82 17.93 -11.75
CA LEU A 111 -17.11 18.52 -10.62
C LEU A 111 -17.06 17.59 -9.41
N SER A 112 -15.93 17.58 -8.70
CA SER A 112 -15.71 16.86 -7.45
C SER A 112 -16.63 17.36 -6.32
N GLY A 113 -16.84 16.52 -5.31
CA GLY A 113 -17.66 16.85 -4.14
C GLY A 113 -18.50 15.67 -3.68
N ALA A 114 -19.28 15.89 -2.60
CA ALA A 114 -20.13 14.84 -2.04
C ALA A 114 -21.12 14.26 -3.06
N ALA A 115 -21.78 15.11 -3.86
CA ALA A 115 -22.76 14.66 -4.86
C ALA A 115 -22.14 13.77 -5.94
N TRP A 116 -20.95 14.15 -6.44
CA TRP A 116 -20.22 13.32 -7.40
C TRP A 116 -19.85 11.98 -6.79
N TRP A 117 -19.36 11.98 -5.54
CA TRP A 117 -19.00 10.77 -4.84
C TRP A 117 -20.20 9.84 -4.65
N ASP A 118 -21.32 10.38 -4.15
CA ASP A 118 -22.53 9.61 -3.91
C ASP A 118 -23.05 8.93 -5.19
N ALA A 119 -22.97 9.63 -6.33
CA ALA A 119 -23.38 9.11 -7.64
C ALA A 119 -22.42 8.06 -8.24
N ASN A 120 -21.15 8.03 -7.84
CA ASN A 120 -20.12 7.22 -8.51
C ASN A 120 -19.49 6.14 -7.62
N GLN A 121 -19.69 6.19 -6.30
CA GLN A 121 -18.97 5.33 -5.35
C GLN A 121 -19.12 3.83 -5.60
N ALA A 122 -20.25 3.39 -6.16
CA ALA A 122 -20.48 1.98 -6.50
C ALA A 122 -19.45 1.43 -7.51
N LYS A 123 -18.84 2.28 -8.33
CA LYS A 123 -17.78 1.92 -9.29
C LYS A 123 -16.42 1.68 -8.61
N TYR A 124 -16.27 2.16 -7.37
CA TYR A 124 -15.00 2.17 -6.64
C TYR A 124 -15.18 1.51 -5.25
N PRO A 125 -15.39 0.19 -5.24
CA PRO A 125 -15.76 -0.54 -4.04
C PRO A 125 -14.70 -0.49 -2.95
N ASN A 126 -15.16 -0.66 -1.71
CA ASN A 126 -14.35 -0.87 -0.51
C ASN A 126 -15.00 -2.02 0.25
N SER A 127 -14.44 -3.22 0.11
CA SER A 127 -15.00 -4.40 0.76
C SER A 127 -14.75 -4.37 2.27
N SER A 128 -15.58 -5.08 3.02
CA SER A 128 -15.38 -5.44 4.43
C SER A 128 -15.38 -6.97 4.62
N LYS A 129 -15.37 -7.74 3.53
CA LYS A 129 -15.45 -9.20 3.55
C LYS A 129 -14.04 -9.80 3.64
N LEU A 130 -13.87 -10.78 4.53
CA LEU A 130 -12.62 -11.53 4.62
C LEU A 130 -12.30 -12.29 3.34
N ALA A 131 -13.32 -12.79 2.64
CA ALA A 131 -13.17 -13.55 1.39
C ALA A 131 -12.47 -12.75 0.27
N ASP A 132 -12.55 -11.42 0.30
CA ASP A 132 -11.96 -10.54 -0.71
C ASP A 132 -10.47 -10.23 -0.43
N LEU A 133 -9.92 -10.69 0.71
CA LEU A 133 -8.48 -10.63 0.96
C LEU A 133 -7.73 -11.58 0.00
N ALA A 134 -6.49 -11.22 -0.31
CA ALA A 134 -5.61 -12.03 -1.14
C ALA A 134 -5.05 -13.22 -0.36
N SER A 135 -4.85 -14.34 -1.02
CA SER A 135 -4.10 -15.47 -0.45
C SER A 135 -2.59 -15.16 -0.46
N PRO A 136 -1.79 -15.59 0.54
CA PRO A 136 -2.17 -16.38 1.71
C PRO A 136 -2.70 -15.57 2.91
N PHE A 137 -2.76 -14.24 2.80
CA PHE A 137 -3.16 -13.39 3.92
C PHE A 137 -4.61 -13.64 4.39
N ARG A 138 -5.52 -13.91 3.45
CA ARG A 138 -6.91 -14.27 3.74
C ARG A 138 -7.02 -15.43 4.72
N GLU A 139 -6.33 -16.54 4.44
CA GLU A 139 -6.39 -17.74 5.27
C GLU A 139 -5.85 -17.47 6.68
N LYS A 140 -4.78 -16.68 6.78
CA LYS A 140 -4.20 -16.22 8.04
C LYS A 140 -5.16 -15.37 8.86
N VAL A 141 -5.84 -14.40 8.23
CA VAL A 141 -6.84 -13.55 8.89
C VAL A 141 -8.06 -14.37 9.34
N ILE A 142 -8.52 -15.31 8.53
CA ILE A 142 -9.63 -16.21 8.92
C ILE A 142 -9.24 -17.02 10.17
N ALA A 143 -8.04 -17.62 10.19
CA ALA A 143 -7.57 -18.38 11.35
C ALA A 143 -7.46 -17.51 12.61
N PHE A 144 -6.85 -16.33 12.50
CA PHE A 144 -6.70 -15.39 13.61
C PHE A 144 -8.06 -14.91 14.16
N THR A 145 -8.96 -14.48 13.28
CA THR A 145 -10.28 -13.98 13.69
C THR A 145 -11.16 -15.08 14.29
N ASN A 146 -11.00 -16.34 13.86
CA ASN A 146 -11.67 -17.48 14.49
C ASN A 146 -11.15 -17.74 15.91
N ALA A 147 -9.83 -17.71 16.12
CA ALA A 147 -9.23 -17.88 17.45
C ALA A 147 -9.69 -16.78 18.42
N LEU A 148 -9.75 -15.53 17.95
CA LEU A 148 -10.26 -14.40 18.73
C LEU A 148 -11.73 -14.57 19.12
N LYS A 149 -12.59 -14.95 18.16
CA LYS A 149 -14.01 -15.20 18.43
C LYS A 149 -14.21 -16.35 19.40
N ALA A 150 -13.43 -17.43 19.28
CA ALA A 150 -13.47 -18.56 20.18
C ALA A 150 -13.10 -18.18 21.62
N GLY A 151 -12.18 -17.22 21.79
CA GLY A 151 -11.85 -16.64 23.09
C GLY A 151 -12.88 -15.65 23.64
N GLY A 152 -13.93 -15.31 22.88
CA GLY A 152 -14.96 -14.36 23.30
C GLY A 152 -14.72 -12.90 22.89
N ALA A 153 -13.75 -12.63 22.00
CA ALA A 153 -13.57 -11.30 21.44
C ALA A 153 -14.63 -10.98 20.37
N ARG A 154 -14.99 -9.69 20.29
CA ARG A 154 -15.83 -9.11 19.24
C ARG A 154 -14.94 -8.44 18.20
N ILE A 155 -15.28 -8.61 16.93
CA ILE A 155 -14.51 -8.08 15.80
C ILE A 155 -15.46 -7.30 14.88
N SER A 156 -15.08 -6.08 14.51
CA SER A 156 -15.76 -5.30 13.47
C SER A 156 -14.78 -5.00 12.34
N VAL A 157 -15.15 -5.34 11.11
CA VAL A 157 -14.30 -5.13 9.92
C VAL A 157 -14.81 -3.92 9.15
N GLY A 158 -13.99 -2.88 9.06
CA GLY A 158 -14.28 -1.66 8.31
C GLY A 158 -13.84 -1.73 6.85
N SER A 159 -12.70 -2.38 6.57
CA SER A 159 -12.13 -2.43 5.22
C SER A 159 -11.26 -3.66 5.01
N THR A 160 -11.36 -4.30 3.83
CA THR A 160 -10.44 -5.33 3.31
C THR A 160 -9.89 -4.86 1.96
N LEU A 161 -10.37 -5.43 0.84
CA LEU A 161 -9.96 -5.04 -0.51
C LEU A 161 -10.55 -3.68 -0.91
N ARG A 162 -9.68 -2.76 -1.33
CA ARG A 162 -10.03 -1.41 -1.75
C ARG A 162 -9.71 -1.19 -3.21
N SER A 163 -10.64 -0.61 -3.96
CA SER A 163 -10.37 -0.19 -5.34
C SER A 163 -9.14 0.75 -5.41
N PRO A 164 -8.16 0.51 -6.31
CA PRO A 164 -7.04 1.43 -6.52
C PRO A 164 -7.48 2.85 -6.89
N VAL A 165 -8.58 2.99 -7.63
CA VAL A 165 -9.16 4.29 -7.96
C VAL A 165 -9.73 4.97 -6.72
N ARG A 166 -10.42 4.22 -5.84
CA ARG A 166 -10.89 4.76 -4.55
C ARG A 166 -9.74 5.28 -3.70
N ALA A 167 -8.64 4.53 -3.60
CA ALA A 167 -7.46 4.96 -2.84
C ALA A 167 -6.89 6.29 -3.37
N LYS A 168 -6.79 6.45 -4.69
CA LYS A 168 -6.38 7.72 -5.32
C LYS A 168 -7.37 8.85 -5.04
N LEU A 169 -8.68 8.59 -5.14
CA LEU A 169 -9.72 9.58 -4.80
C LEU A 169 -9.61 10.03 -3.35
N MET A 170 -9.35 9.11 -2.41
CA MET A 170 -9.13 9.44 -0.99
C MET A 170 -7.91 10.34 -0.82
N LEU A 171 -6.77 9.97 -1.42
CA LEU A 171 -5.53 10.76 -1.36
C LEU A 171 -5.71 12.16 -1.94
N TYR A 172 -6.23 12.27 -3.17
CA TYR A 172 -6.38 13.56 -3.84
C TYR A 172 -7.44 14.44 -3.16
N SER A 173 -8.49 13.85 -2.56
CA SER A 173 -9.42 14.60 -1.72
C SER A 173 -8.69 15.27 -0.55
N TRP A 174 -7.82 14.52 0.14
CA TRP A 174 -7.02 15.07 1.24
C TRP A 174 -6.08 16.17 0.77
N GLU A 175 -5.29 15.92 -0.28
CA GLU A 175 -4.27 16.85 -0.75
C GLU A 175 -4.89 18.16 -1.24
N VAL A 176 -6.01 18.11 -1.99
CA VAL A 176 -6.72 19.32 -2.42
C VAL A 176 -7.37 20.03 -1.23
N ALA A 177 -8.04 19.30 -0.33
CA ALA A 177 -8.70 19.86 0.86
C ALA A 177 -7.75 20.66 1.75
N ASN A 178 -6.52 20.15 1.92
CA ASN A 178 -5.47 20.75 2.72
C ASN A 178 -4.64 21.79 1.93
N GLY A 179 -4.70 21.77 0.60
CA GLY A 179 -3.92 22.67 -0.26
C GLY A 179 -2.50 22.18 -0.52
N GLU A 180 -2.23 20.92 -0.25
CA GLU A 180 -0.99 20.23 -0.61
C GLU A 180 -0.91 19.97 -2.13
N ARG A 181 -2.05 19.97 -2.81
CA ARG A 181 -2.14 19.87 -4.27
C ARG A 181 -3.10 20.92 -4.83
N ALA A 182 -2.65 21.62 -5.86
CA ALA A 182 -3.50 22.53 -6.61
C ALA A 182 -4.62 21.74 -7.35
N PRO A 183 -5.88 22.22 -7.35
CA PRO A 183 -7.01 21.50 -7.96
C PRO A 183 -6.79 21.14 -9.45
N ASN A 184 -6.17 22.03 -10.22
CA ASN A 184 -5.84 21.82 -11.63
C ASN A 184 -4.60 20.94 -11.87
N ALA A 185 -3.84 20.63 -10.81
CA ALA A 185 -2.65 19.78 -10.85
C ALA A 185 -2.94 18.35 -10.35
N VAL A 186 -4.21 18.00 -10.12
CA VAL A 186 -4.60 16.62 -9.80
C VAL A 186 -4.40 15.72 -11.02
N PRO A 187 -3.57 14.67 -10.93
CA PRO A 187 -3.37 13.75 -12.05
C PRO A 187 -4.68 13.07 -12.43
N VAL A 188 -4.89 12.88 -13.74
CA VAL A 188 -6.00 12.08 -14.25
C VAL A 188 -5.92 10.67 -13.67
N ILE A 189 -7.05 10.19 -13.16
CA ILE A 189 -7.19 8.80 -12.73
C ILE A 189 -7.81 8.02 -13.89
N PRO A 190 -7.10 7.06 -14.51
CA PRO A 190 -7.65 6.26 -15.60
C PRO A 190 -8.98 5.60 -15.19
N GLY A 191 -10.00 5.72 -16.06
CA GLY A 191 -11.35 5.20 -15.80
C GLY A 191 -12.20 6.01 -14.82
N CYS A 192 -11.74 7.18 -14.35
CA CYS A 192 -12.46 8.01 -13.40
C CYS A 192 -12.54 9.47 -13.88
N ALA A 193 -13.69 9.82 -14.46
CA ALA A 193 -13.98 11.18 -14.89
C ALA A 193 -14.39 12.05 -13.68
N ILE A 194 -13.47 12.90 -13.23
CA ILE A 194 -13.69 13.85 -12.14
C ILE A 194 -12.89 15.12 -12.41
N ASN A 195 -13.51 16.28 -12.18
CA ASN A 195 -12.84 17.58 -12.22
C ASN A 195 -12.72 18.17 -10.82
N TRP A 196 -11.49 18.42 -10.37
CA TRP A 196 -11.21 19.01 -9.06
C TRP A 196 -11.20 20.53 -9.06
N ASP A 197 -11.03 21.15 -10.22
CA ASP A 197 -10.97 22.60 -10.37
C ASP A 197 -12.38 23.17 -10.60
N HIS A 198 -12.89 23.85 -9.57
CA HIS A 198 -14.20 24.51 -9.60
C HIS A 198 -14.13 25.93 -10.18
N GLY A 199 -12.98 26.36 -10.72
CA GLY A 199 -12.71 27.74 -11.15
C GLY A 199 -12.54 28.71 -9.98
N ASP A 200 -12.67 28.22 -8.75
CA ASP A 200 -12.49 28.92 -7.50
C ASP A 200 -11.78 28.01 -6.51
N LEU A 201 -10.67 28.48 -5.92
CA LEU A 201 -9.85 27.67 -5.02
C LEU A 201 -10.59 27.33 -3.75
N ALA A 202 -11.34 28.28 -3.16
CA ALA A 202 -12.06 28.05 -1.91
C ALA A 202 -13.14 26.97 -2.08
N LYS A 203 -13.89 27.01 -3.18
CA LYS A 203 -14.89 26.01 -3.57
C LYS A 203 -14.23 24.66 -3.82
N SER A 204 -13.11 24.61 -4.54
CA SER A 204 -12.37 23.36 -4.80
C SER A 204 -11.89 22.69 -3.50
N LYS A 205 -11.32 23.45 -2.55
CA LYS A 205 -10.94 22.93 -1.24
C LYS A 205 -12.17 22.48 -0.43
N LYS A 206 -13.28 23.21 -0.50
CA LYS A 206 -14.53 22.88 0.20
C LYS A 206 -15.11 21.55 -0.27
N THR A 207 -15.24 21.33 -1.57
CA THR A 207 -15.81 20.10 -2.14
C THR A 207 -14.87 18.91 -1.95
N ALA A 208 -13.55 19.11 -2.01
CA ALA A 208 -12.59 18.08 -1.62
C ALA A 208 -12.75 17.66 -0.15
N ARG A 209 -12.97 18.61 0.78
CA ARG A 209 -13.28 18.30 2.19
C ARG A 209 -14.58 17.52 2.38
N GLU A 210 -15.58 17.75 1.54
CA GLU A 210 -16.82 16.94 1.56
C GLU A 210 -16.51 15.47 1.25
N MET A 211 -15.67 15.22 0.24
CA MET A 211 -15.22 13.87 -0.08
C MET A 211 -14.37 13.27 1.04
N VAL A 212 -13.44 14.02 1.65
CA VAL A 212 -12.69 13.60 2.85
C VAL A 212 -13.64 13.10 3.95
N ARG A 213 -14.72 13.84 4.24
CA ARG A 213 -15.74 13.42 5.22
C ARG A 213 -16.49 12.16 4.78
N LYS A 214 -16.90 12.06 3.51
CA LYS A 214 -17.58 10.87 2.98
C LYS A 214 -16.71 9.62 3.06
N PHE A 215 -15.41 9.76 2.93
CA PHE A 215 -14.45 8.68 3.07
C PHE A 215 -14.09 8.36 4.53
N GLY A 216 -14.47 9.19 5.50
CA GLY A 216 -14.07 9.03 6.91
C GLY A 216 -12.56 9.21 7.11
N ILE A 217 -11.90 10.01 6.28
CA ILE A 217 -10.44 10.17 6.34
C ILE A 217 -10.09 11.09 7.50
N VAL A 218 -9.47 10.52 8.53
CA VAL A 218 -8.95 11.25 9.70
C VAL A 218 -7.45 11.52 9.60
N ARG A 219 -6.76 10.84 8.69
CA ARG A 219 -5.33 10.96 8.42
C ARG A 219 -5.07 10.94 6.93
N LYS A 220 -4.04 11.66 6.49
CA LYS A 220 -3.53 11.58 5.11
C LYS A 220 -3.42 10.12 4.65
N PRO A 221 -4.18 9.71 3.62
CA PRO A 221 -4.03 8.40 3.02
C PRO A 221 -2.60 8.21 2.49
N SER A 222 -2.12 6.97 2.44
CA SER A 222 -0.80 6.68 1.87
C SER A 222 -0.69 7.27 0.46
N THR A 223 0.41 7.98 0.20
CA THR A 223 0.74 8.48 -1.15
C THR A 223 1.10 7.34 -2.10
N GLY A 224 1.47 6.19 -1.53
CA GLY A 224 1.96 4.99 -2.21
C GLY A 224 0.93 3.89 -2.46
N LEU A 225 1.43 2.69 -2.75
CA LEU A 225 0.58 1.50 -2.85
C LEU A 225 0.03 1.13 -1.47
N SER A 226 -1.27 1.32 -1.27
CA SER A 226 -1.97 0.82 -0.09
C SER A 226 -2.14 -0.69 -0.18
N LEU A 227 -1.76 -1.42 0.88
CA LEU A 227 -1.94 -2.89 0.95
C LEU A 227 -3.41 -3.32 0.83
N HIS A 228 -4.35 -2.44 1.18
CA HIS A 228 -5.78 -2.68 0.89
C HIS A 228 -6.07 -2.84 -0.60
N THR A 229 -5.32 -2.18 -1.48
CA THR A 229 -5.50 -2.32 -2.93
C THR A 229 -5.00 -3.65 -3.47
N MET A 230 -4.21 -4.37 -2.68
CA MET A 230 -3.72 -5.72 -2.98
C MET A 230 -4.45 -6.80 -2.17
N GLY A 231 -5.43 -6.43 -1.34
CA GLY A 231 -6.11 -7.37 -0.44
C GLY A 231 -5.20 -7.94 0.65
N ARG A 232 -4.09 -7.26 0.97
CA ARG A 232 -3.06 -7.68 1.95
C ARG A 232 -3.15 -6.91 3.27
N ALA A 233 -4.22 -6.15 3.46
CA ALA A 233 -4.51 -5.46 4.70
C ALA A 233 -6.01 -5.49 5.04
N ILE A 234 -6.28 -5.37 6.33
CA ILE A 234 -7.60 -5.32 6.94
C ILE A 234 -7.64 -4.23 8.01
N ASP A 235 -8.64 -3.36 7.91
CA ASP A 235 -8.99 -2.41 8.97
C ASP A 235 -10.07 -3.08 9.81
N MET A 236 -9.72 -3.48 11.04
CA MET A 236 -10.64 -4.10 11.98
C MET A 236 -10.40 -3.62 13.41
N THR A 237 -11.49 -3.48 14.17
CA THR A 237 -11.44 -3.29 15.61
C THR A 237 -11.71 -4.60 16.33
N VAL A 238 -11.00 -4.83 17.42
CA VAL A 238 -11.14 -6.01 18.28
C VAL A 238 -11.39 -5.53 19.71
N SER A 239 -12.39 -6.07 20.39
CA SER A 239 -12.69 -5.72 21.79
C SER A 239 -13.24 -6.92 22.55
N TRP A 240 -13.08 -6.92 23.86
CA TRP A 240 -13.57 -7.99 24.74
C TRP A 240 -13.89 -7.46 26.14
N THR A 241 -14.52 -8.30 26.95
CA THR A 241 -14.87 -8.00 28.35
C THR A 241 -14.22 -9.01 29.28
N GLY A 242 -13.78 -8.55 30.46
CA GLY A 242 -13.05 -9.39 31.41
C GLY A 242 -11.72 -9.89 30.84
N THR A 243 -11.24 -10.99 31.41
CA THR A 243 -10.09 -11.74 30.90
C THR A 243 -10.58 -12.79 29.92
N ILE A 244 -9.94 -12.87 28.75
CA ILE A 244 -10.19 -13.93 27.77
C ILE A 244 -8.95 -14.80 27.56
N VAL A 245 -9.14 -15.97 26.98
CA VAL A 245 -8.06 -16.87 26.56
C VAL A 245 -8.17 -17.09 25.06
N VAL A 246 -7.09 -16.80 24.34
CA VAL A 246 -7.01 -16.91 22.87
C VAL A 246 -5.84 -17.83 22.53
N LYS A 247 -6.03 -18.75 21.58
CA LYS A 247 -4.94 -19.57 21.08
C LYS A 247 -4.09 -18.79 20.10
N ASP A 248 -2.78 -18.92 20.20
CA ASP A 248 -1.86 -18.49 19.15
C ASP A 248 -1.83 -19.50 17.99
N ALA A 249 -1.11 -19.18 16.91
CA ALA A 249 -1.05 -20.04 15.72
C ALA A 249 -0.42 -21.41 15.97
N THR A 250 0.31 -21.60 17.07
CA THR A 250 0.86 -22.90 17.50
C THR A 250 -0.14 -23.71 18.34
N GLY A 251 -1.28 -23.12 18.69
CA GLY A 251 -2.32 -23.73 19.51
C GLY A 251 -2.17 -23.46 21.00
N VAL A 252 -1.14 -22.72 21.42
CA VAL A 252 -0.90 -22.41 22.84
C VAL A 252 -1.85 -21.31 23.30
N GLU A 253 -2.46 -21.52 24.46
CA GLU A 253 -3.38 -20.58 25.07
C GLU A 253 -2.65 -19.37 25.66
N ARG A 254 -3.15 -18.17 25.35
CA ARG A 254 -2.64 -16.88 25.82
C ARG A 254 -3.77 -16.10 26.47
N SER A 255 -3.54 -15.61 27.67
CA SER A 255 -4.50 -14.76 28.36
C SER A 255 -4.41 -13.32 27.86
N LEU A 256 -5.56 -12.70 27.60
CA LEU A 256 -5.68 -11.28 27.30
C LEU A 256 -6.59 -10.62 28.33
N ASP A 257 -6.09 -9.57 28.96
CA ASP A 257 -6.87 -8.71 29.85
C ASP A 257 -6.75 -7.24 29.39
N THR A 258 -6.18 -6.35 30.18
CA THR A 258 -6.09 -4.92 29.86
C THR A 258 -4.84 -4.60 29.03
N PRO A 259 -4.89 -3.63 28.10
CA PRO A 259 -6.08 -2.92 27.63
C PRO A 259 -6.98 -3.83 26.79
N ARG A 260 -8.32 -3.72 26.95
CA ARG A 260 -9.29 -4.60 26.27
C ARG A 260 -9.63 -4.15 24.85
N SER A 261 -8.60 -3.79 24.09
CA SER A 261 -8.69 -3.23 22.75
C SER A 261 -7.59 -3.77 21.85
N GLY A 262 -7.96 -4.14 20.62
CA GLY A 262 -7.04 -4.51 19.55
C GLY A 262 -6.11 -3.38 19.11
N GLU A 263 -6.41 -2.14 19.47
CA GLU A 263 -5.57 -1.00 19.12
C GLU A 263 -4.28 -0.99 19.95
N ASN A 264 -4.38 -1.24 21.26
CA ASN A 264 -3.31 -0.95 22.22
C ASN A 264 -2.81 -2.17 23.00
N ASN A 265 -3.39 -3.35 22.80
CA ASN A 265 -2.98 -4.55 23.53
C ASN A 265 -1.81 -5.26 22.83
N THR A 266 -0.61 -5.09 23.36
CA THR A 266 0.63 -5.66 22.81
C THR A 266 0.66 -7.19 22.85
N ALA A 267 0.01 -7.83 23.84
CA ALA A 267 -0.11 -9.29 23.88
C ALA A 267 -0.99 -9.81 22.73
N LEU A 268 -2.09 -9.12 22.42
CA LEU A 268 -2.91 -9.42 21.25
C LEU A 268 -2.15 -9.17 19.94
N HIS A 269 -1.35 -8.11 19.85
CA HIS A 269 -0.49 -7.86 18.69
C HIS A 269 0.52 -9.01 18.47
N ALA A 270 1.13 -9.49 19.56
CA ALA A 270 2.04 -10.65 19.51
C ALA A 270 1.32 -11.93 19.05
N ILE A 271 0.10 -12.18 19.54
CA ILE A 271 -0.72 -13.31 19.07
C ILE A 271 -1.01 -13.18 17.57
N GLY A 272 -1.47 -12.01 17.11
CA GLY A 272 -1.73 -11.77 15.68
C GLY A 272 -0.50 -12.02 14.81
N ALA A 273 0.68 -11.59 15.26
CA ALA A 273 1.94 -11.83 14.57
C ALA A 273 2.24 -13.34 14.38
N THR A 274 1.84 -14.20 15.33
CA THR A 274 1.99 -15.66 15.16
C THR A 274 1.18 -16.22 13.99
N TYR A 275 0.04 -15.59 13.66
CA TYR A 275 -0.76 -15.93 12.48
C TYR A 275 -0.24 -15.27 11.19
N GLY A 276 0.75 -14.37 11.28
CA GLY A 276 1.16 -13.50 10.18
C GLY A 276 0.15 -12.39 9.89
N VAL A 277 -0.59 -11.94 10.91
CA VAL A 277 -1.50 -10.79 10.87
C VAL A 277 -0.94 -9.72 11.80
N ILE A 278 -0.18 -8.79 11.24
CA ILE A 278 0.70 -7.89 11.97
C ILE A 278 -0.01 -6.55 12.16
N LYS A 279 -0.06 -6.06 13.41
CA LYS A 279 -0.64 -4.76 13.73
C LYS A 279 0.26 -3.66 13.18
N PHE A 280 -0.33 -2.65 12.54
CA PHE A 280 0.39 -1.42 12.22
C PHE A 280 0.82 -0.70 13.51
N ALA A 281 2.13 -0.54 13.68
CA ALA A 281 2.75 -0.01 14.89
C ALA A 281 3.47 1.35 14.69
N TYR A 282 3.52 1.88 13.46
CA TYR A 282 4.21 3.15 13.20
C TYR A 282 3.41 4.37 13.65
N LEU A 283 4.12 5.44 14.00
CA LEU A 283 3.51 6.70 14.42
C LEU A 283 3.29 7.66 13.23
N PRO A 284 2.16 8.40 13.21
CA PRO A 284 1.05 8.27 14.15
C PRO A 284 0.32 6.92 13.96
N ALA A 285 -0.24 6.31 15.01
CA ALA A 285 -0.82 4.95 14.93
C ALA A 285 -2.10 4.92 14.09
N ASP A 286 -2.23 4.03 13.09
CA ASP A 286 -3.50 3.76 12.38
C ASP A 286 -4.25 2.64 13.13
N PRO A 287 -5.15 2.98 14.08
CA PRO A 287 -5.57 2.03 15.10
C PRO A 287 -6.28 0.78 14.57
N PRO A 288 -7.15 0.84 13.54
CA PRO A 288 -7.77 -0.38 13.02
C PRO A 288 -6.87 -1.19 12.09
N HIS A 289 -5.72 -0.68 11.65
CA HIS A 289 -4.95 -1.29 10.56
C HIS A 289 -4.14 -2.53 10.97
N TRP A 290 -4.31 -3.62 10.22
CA TRP A 290 -3.51 -4.84 10.27
C TRP A 290 -3.18 -5.29 8.85
N SER A 291 -2.00 -5.87 8.66
CA SER A 291 -1.56 -6.35 7.35
C SER A 291 -0.64 -7.56 7.48
N ASP A 292 -0.23 -8.14 6.35
CA ASP A 292 0.69 -9.27 6.38
C ASP A 292 2.15 -8.90 6.70
N ASN A 293 2.46 -7.60 6.71
CA ASN A 293 3.81 -7.08 6.96
C ASN A 293 3.84 -5.92 7.99
N GLY A 294 2.70 -5.48 8.53
CA GLY A 294 2.63 -4.44 9.56
C GLY A 294 2.69 -2.99 9.05
N HIS A 295 2.53 -2.78 7.74
CA HIS A 295 2.45 -1.47 7.09
C HIS A 295 1.06 -1.14 6.57
#